data_AF-A0A950QJP2-F1
#
_entry.id   AF-A0A950QJP2-F1
#
_cell.length_a   1.000
_cell.length_b   1.000
_cell.length_c   1.000
_cell.angle_alpha   90.00
_cell.angle_beta   90.00
_cell.angle_gamma   90.00
#
_symmetry.space_group_name_H-M   'P 1'
#
loop_
_entity.id
_entity.type
_entity.pdbx_description
1 polymer ?
#
loop_
_entity_poly.entity_id
_entity_poly.type
_entity_poly.pdbx_seq_one_letter_code
_entity_poly.pdbx_strand_id
1 'polypeptide(L)'
;MSAAPTVPAAPTVAATAAAGAAALPPTKVAGPPPLDLKGLEQRLRDTRAIGVFTKLSLKNQVDDLLAQFKAFHQGQAGITVGQLRQKYELLLMKVVTLLQDGDPALASAVSSSREAIWEVLTDPQKFAAIGYST
;
A
#
# COMPACT_ATOMS: atom_id res chain seq x y z
N MET A 1 -52.83 -52.92 18.91
CA MET A 1 -53.79 -52.08 18.16
C MET A 1 -52.94 -51.03 17.44
N SER A 2 -52.53 -51.29 16.19
CA SER A 2 -53.18 -50.80 14.94
C SER A 2 -52.97 -49.28 14.78
N ALA A 3 -52.45 -48.69 13.71
CA ALA A 3 -52.02 -49.14 12.38
C ALA A 3 -51.14 -48.02 11.74
N ALA A 4 -50.26 -48.38 10.80
CA ALA A 4 -49.84 -47.52 9.67
C ALA A 4 -50.83 -47.75 8.49
N PRO A 5 -50.84 -47.04 7.34
CA PRO A 5 -49.85 -46.09 6.78
C PRO A 5 -50.48 -44.85 6.10
N THR A 6 -49.67 -43.97 5.47
CA THR A 6 -49.83 -43.51 4.07
C THR A 6 -48.72 -42.52 3.70
N VAL A 7 -47.94 -42.89 2.69
CA VAL A 7 -47.03 -42.04 1.89
C VAL A 7 -47.81 -41.32 0.79
N PRO A 8 -47.29 -40.18 0.28
CA PRO A 8 -47.07 -40.13 -1.16
C PRO A 8 -45.73 -39.49 -1.59
N ALA A 9 -45.07 -40.24 -2.48
CA ALA A 9 -44.38 -39.86 -3.72
C ALA A 9 -43.59 -38.53 -3.81
N ALA A 10 -42.30 -38.71 -4.06
CA ALA A 10 -41.34 -37.73 -4.55
C ALA A 10 -41.63 -37.25 -5.98
N PRO A 11 -41.18 -36.04 -6.36
CA PRO A 11 -40.73 -35.78 -7.70
C PRO A 11 -39.20 -35.88 -7.77
N THR A 12 -38.74 -36.84 -8.57
CA THR A 12 -37.41 -36.84 -9.18
C THR A 12 -37.21 -35.52 -9.94
N VAL A 13 -36.19 -34.76 -9.56
CA VAL A 13 -35.55 -33.79 -10.47
C VAL A 13 -34.11 -34.19 -10.67
N ALA A 14 -33.91 -34.73 -11.87
CA ALA A 14 -32.70 -34.83 -12.67
C ALA A 14 -31.39 -34.29 -12.08
N ALA A 15 -30.39 -35.17 -12.09
CA ALA A 15 -29.00 -34.80 -12.07
C ALA A 15 -28.68 -33.81 -13.21
N THR A 16 -28.22 -32.61 -12.84
CA THR A 16 -27.33 -31.81 -13.67
C THR A 16 -25.94 -31.99 -13.10
N ALA A 17 -25.15 -32.83 -13.75
CA ALA A 17 -23.71 -32.66 -13.76
C ALA A 17 -23.41 -31.44 -14.63
N ALA A 18 -22.88 -30.38 -14.04
CA ALA A 18 -22.19 -29.34 -14.77
C ALA A 18 -21.19 -28.64 -13.85
N ALA A 19 -19.92 -28.71 -14.26
CA ALA A 19 -18.81 -27.83 -13.92
C ALA A 19 -18.46 -27.76 -12.42
N GLY A 20 -17.34 -28.34 -11.99
CA GLY A 20 -16.07 -27.84 -12.48
C GLY A 20 -15.94 -26.34 -12.21
N ALA A 21 -16.32 -25.88 -11.02
CA ALA A 21 -15.87 -24.59 -10.51
C ALA A 21 -14.38 -24.72 -10.25
N ALA A 22 -13.64 -24.40 -11.31
CA ALA A 22 -12.23 -24.14 -11.29
C ALA A 22 -11.88 -23.38 -10.01
N ALA A 23 -10.81 -23.82 -9.36
CA ALA A 23 -10.06 -22.98 -8.46
C ALA A 23 -9.87 -21.64 -9.17
N LEU A 24 -10.65 -20.64 -8.76
CA LEU A 24 -10.33 -19.27 -9.07
C LEU A 24 -8.91 -19.09 -8.53
N PRO A 25 -7.90 -18.78 -9.36
CA PRO A 25 -6.66 -18.30 -8.80
C PRO A 25 -7.06 -17.16 -7.87
N PRO A 26 -6.45 -17.02 -6.68
CA PRO A 26 -6.64 -15.79 -5.93
C PRO A 26 -6.31 -14.69 -6.93
N THR A 27 -7.34 -13.95 -7.36
CA THR A 27 -7.17 -12.64 -7.95
C THR A 27 -6.31 -11.98 -6.91
N LYS A 28 -5.02 -11.92 -7.20
CA LYS A 28 -4.09 -10.99 -6.59
C LYS A 28 -4.86 -9.72 -6.72
N VAL A 29 -5.52 -9.32 -5.63
CA VAL A 29 -6.09 -8.00 -5.50
C VAL A 29 -4.83 -7.19 -5.70
N ALA A 30 -4.64 -6.74 -6.94
CA ALA A 30 -3.81 -5.63 -7.23
C ALA A 30 -4.52 -4.55 -6.44
N GLY A 31 -4.14 -4.46 -5.15
CA GLY A 31 -4.46 -3.33 -4.33
C GLY A 31 -4.14 -2.09 -5.15
N PRO A 32 -4.83 -0.98 -4.91
CA PRO A 32 -4.57 0.26 -5.62
C PRO A 32 -3.06 0.40 -5.78
N PRO A 33 -2.56 0.61 -7.02
CA PRO A 33 -1.13 0.54 -7.33
C PRO A 33 -0.40 1.21 -6.19
N PRO A 34 0.55 0.50 -5.54
CA PRO A 34 1.14 0.94 -4.29
C PRO A 34 1.49 2.40 -4.46
N LEU A 35 0.96 3.26 -3.59
CA LEU A 35 1.11 4.70 -3.76
C LEU A 35 2.60 5.01 -3.87
N ASP A 36 3.07 5.24 -5.10
CA ASP A 36 4.46 5.56 -5.34
C ASP A 36 4.76 6.89 -4.67
N LEU A 37 5.98 7.05 -4.17
CA LEU A 37 6.44 8.29 -3.54
C LEU A 37 6.15 9.52 -4.38
N LYS A 38 6.22 9.40 -5.71
CA LYS A 38 5.91 10.47 -6.65
C LYS A 38 4.43 10.86 -6.63
N GLY A 39 3.55 9.85 -6.57
CA GLY A 39 2.11 10.06 -6.40
C GLY A 39 1.78 10.65 -5.03
N LEU A 40 2.47 10.19 -3.98
CA LEU A 40 2.34 10.72 -2.63
C LEU A 40 2.81 12.18 -2.54
N GLU A 41 3.97 12.50 -3.11
CA GLU A 41 4.48 13.86 -3.22
C GLU A 41 3.50 14.75 -4.00
N GLN A 42 3.01 14.29 -5.15
CA GLN A 42 2.07 15.07 -5.95
C GLN A 42 0.75 15.31 -5.19
N ARG A 43 0.23 14.30 -4.48
CA ARG A 43 -1.00 14.44 -3.70
C ARG A 43 -0.80 15.30 -2.45
N LEU A 44 0.36 15.23 -1.80
CA LEU A 44 0.78 16.16 -0.76
C LEU A 44 0.99 17.58 -1.31
N ARG A 45 1.41 17.72 -2.56
CA ARG A 45 1.59 19.03 -3.21
C ARG A 45 0.25 19.64 -3.57
N ASP A 46 -0.69 18.83 -4.01
CA ASP A 46 -2.03 19.26 -4.40
C ASP A 46 -2.96 19.48 -3.20
N THR A 47 -2.76 18.72 -2.11
CA THR A 47 -3.63 18.85 -0.93
C THR A 47 -3.54 20.26 -0.34
N ARG A 48 -4.72 20.83 -0.09
CA ARG A 48 -4.90 22.11 0.60
C ARG A 48 -4.98 21.93 2.12
N ALA A 49 -5.02 20.70 2.60
CA ALA A 49 -5.03 20.35 4.02
C ALA A 49 -3.80 20.88 4.78
N ILE A 50 -2.70 21.16 4.07
CA ILE A 50 -1.44 21.58 4.68
C ILE A 50 -0.96 22.90 4.06
N GLY A 51 -0.61 23.86 4.92
CA GLY A 51 -0.06 25.14 4.50
C GLY A 51 1.25 25.02 3.71
N VAL A 52 1.52 26.02 2.86
CA VAL A 52 2.68 26.04 1.94
C VAL A 52 4.04 25.87 2.63
N PHE A 53 4.19 26.36 3.87
CA PHE A 53 5.41 26.16 4.67
C PHE A 53 5.63 24.70 5.07
N THR A 54 4.57 24.01 5.51
CA THR A 54 4.65 22.61 5.89
C THR A 54 4.88 21.71 4.68
N LYS A 55 4.29 22.06 3.53
CA LYS A 55 4.51 21.39 2.24
C LYS A 55 5.97 21.47 1.79
N LEU A 56 6.60 22.65 1.92
CA LEU A 56 8.02 22.83 1.64
C LEU A 56 8.91 22.05 2.62
N SER A 57 8.58 22.06 3.92
CA SER A 57 9.29 21.29 4.93
C SER A 57 9.22 19.78 4.65
N LEU A 58 8.04 19.25 4.32
CA LEU A 58 7.88 17.84 3.96
C LEU A 58 8.65 17.48 2.70
N LYS A 59 8.59 18.32 1.66
CA LYS A 59 9.39 18.08 0.44
C LYS A 59 10.87 17.98 0.79
N ASN A 60 11.43 18.92 1.56
CA ASN A 60 12.84 18.88 1.95
C ASN A 60 13.19 17.61 2.75
N GLN A 61 12.30 17.14 3.63
CA GLN A 61 12.53 15.91 4.39
C GLN A 61 12.42 14.64 3.55
N VAL A 62 11.49 14.59 2.59
CA VAL A 62 11.39 13.50 1.61
C VAL A 62 12.65 13.47 0.75
N ASP A 63 13.10 14.63 0.27
CA ASP A 63 14.34 14.78 -0.53
C ASP A 63 15.58 14.32 0.25
N ASP A 64 15.74 14.75 1.51
CA ASP A 64 16.81 14.30 2.42
C ASP A 64 16.79 12.77 2.63
N LEU A 65 15.60 12.19 2.81
CA LEU A 65 15.45 10.75 2.98
C LEU A 65 15.87 10.01 1.71
N LEU A 66 15.41 10.46 0.55
CA LEU A 66 15.75 9.88 -0.75
C LEU A 66 17.24 9.99 -1.06
N ALA A 67 17.87 11.13 -0.71
CA ALA A 67 19.30 11.31 -0.83
C ALA A 67 20.08 10.32 0.05
N GLN A 68 19.62 10.06 1.28
CA GLN A 68 20.22 9.04 2.15
C GLN A 68 20.02 7.61 1.61
N PHE A 69 18.86 7.29 1.04
CA PHE A 69 18.65 6.01 0.35
C PHE A 69 19.60 5.87 -0.84
N LYS A 70 19.74 6.91 -1.67
CA LYS A 70 20.70 6.93 -2.78
C LYS A 70 22.12 6.68 -2.29
N ALA A 71 22.56 7.37 -1.25
CA ALA A 71 23.88 7.18 -0.66
C ALA A 71 24.07 5.76 -0.07
N PHE A 72 23.04 5.20 0.55
CA PHE A 72 23.03 3.81 1.02
C PHE A 72 23.19 2.81 -0.13
N HIS A 73 22.44 2.98 -1.22
CA HIS A 73 22.55 2.17 -2.43
C HIS A 73 23.90 2.31 -3.13
N GLN A 74 24.55 3.47 -2.99
CA GLN A 74 25.91 3.72 -3.49
C GLN A 74 27.01 3.14 -2.58
N GLY A 75 26.65 2.48 -1.48
CA GLY A 75 27.60 1.89 -0.55
C GLY A 75 28.31 2.90 0.36
N GLN A 76 27.72 4.08 0.59
CA GLN A 76 28.30 5.08 1.47
C GLN A 76 28.37 4.54 2.91
N ALA A 77 29.60 4.49 3.45
CA ALA A 77 29.84 4.02 4.80
C ALA A 77 29.13 4.91 5.84
N GLY A 78 28.44 4.28 6.79
CA GLY A 78 27.79 4.96 7.92
C GLY A 78 26.28 5.13 7.80
N ILE A 79 25.68 4.92 6.62
CA ILE A 79 24.21 4.88 6.48
C ILE A 79 23.76 3.43 6.60
N THR A 80 22.84 3.16 7.52
CA THR A 80 22.26 1.82 7.70
C THR A 80 20.79 1.82 7.34
N VAL A 81 20.31 0.66 6.87
CA VAL A 81 18.88 0.45 6.59
C VAL A 81 18.01 0.72 7.83
N GLY A 82 18.53 0.45 9.03
CA GLY A 82 17.83 0.75 10.29
C GLY A 82 17.63 2.24 10.51
N GLN A 83 18.65 3.06 10.26
CA GLN A 83 18.52 4.53 10.34
C GLN A 83 17.54 5.07 9.29
N LEU A 84 17.62 4.57 8.05
CA LEU A 84 16.68 4.93 6.99
C LEU A 84 15.24 4.59 7.38
N ARG A 85 15.02 3.40 7.99
CA ARG A 85 13.70 2.97 8.50
C ARG A 85 13.19 3.94 9.55
N GLN A 86 14.02 4.31 10.52
CA GLN A 86 13.60 5.26 11.55
C GLN A 86 13.22 6.62 10.97
N LYS A 87 14.03 7.19 10.05
CA LYS A 87 13.70 8.48 9.43
C LYS A 87 12.45 8.41 8.57
N TYR A 88 12.27 7.31 7.84
CA TYR A 88 11.07 7.04 7.06
C TYR A 88 9.81 6.96 7.93
N GLU A 89 9.83 6.19 9.01
CA GLU A 89 8.68 6.02 9.92
C GLU A 89 8.33 7.35 10.62
N LEU A 90 9.33 8.11 11.06
CA LEU A 90 9.13 9.45 11.67
C LEU A 90 8.49 10.43 10.67
N LEU A 91 8.94 10.40 9.41
CA LEU A 91 8.38 11.23 8.36
C LEU A 91 6.94 10.83 8.06
N LEU A 92 6.66 9.52 7.95
CA LEU A 92 5.32 9.00 7.71
C LEU A 92 4.36 9.37 8.82
N MET A 93 4.77 9.21 10.08
CA MET A 93 3.97 9.59 11.24
C MET A 93 3.63 11.09 11.16
N LYS A 94 4.61 11.95 10.86
CA LYS A 94 4.35 13.39 10.72
C LYS A 94 3.38 13.69 9.58
N VAL A 95 3.54 13.06 8.42
CA VAL A 95 2.63 13.17 7.27
C VAL A 95 1.22 12.77 7.69
N VAL A 96 1.05 11.60 8.29
CA VAL A 96 -0.25 11.07 8.72
C VAL A 96 -0.91 11.99 9.74
N THR A 97 -0.18 12.52 10.73
CA THR A 97 -0.71 13.49 11.71
C THR A 97 -1.17 14.79 11.05
N LEU A 98 -0.43 15.28 10.06
CA LEU A 98 -0.82 16.49 9.31
C LEU A 98 -2.03 16.27 8.40
N LEU A 99 -2.11 15.08 7.78
CA LEU A 99 -3.21 14.72 6.89
C LEU A 99 -4.47 14.34 7.65
N GLN A 100 -4.40 13.85 8.89
CA GLN A 100 -5.58 13.44 9.66
C GLN A 100 -6.62 14.56 9.81
N ASP A 101 -6.18 15.82 9.90
CA ASP A 101 -7.07 16.97 10.10
C ASP A 101 -7.78 17.43 8.81
N GLY A 102 -7.10 17.34 7.65
CA GLY A 102 -7.63 17.88 6.39
C GLY A 102 -7.80 16.89 5.24
N ASP A 103 -7.20 15.69 5.31
CA ASP A 103 -7.25 14.65 4.28
C ASP A 103 -7.10 13.23 4.87
N PRO A 104 -8.08 12.74 5.66
CA PRO A 104 -8.01 11.45 6.35
C PRO A 104 -7.96 10.26 5.38
N ALA A 105 -8.54 10.41 4.18
CA ALA A 105 -8.46 9.39 3.13
C ALA A 105 -7.01 9.21 2.64
N LEU A 106 -6.28 10.30 2.42
CA LEU A 106 -4.87 10.24 2.08
C LEU A 106 -4.03 9.72 3.25
N ALA A 107 -4.33 10.10 4.49
CA ALA A 107 -3.65 9.58 5.68
C ALA A 107 -3.74 8.05 5.78
N SER A 108 -4.94 7.49 5.56
CA SER A 108 -5.16 6.04 5.55
C SER A 108 -4.39 5.37 4.41
N ALA A 109 -4.46 5.94 3.20
CA ALA A 109 -3.76 5.39 2.03
C ALA A 109 -2.23 5.41 2.18
N VAL A 110 -1.66 6.47 2.77
CA VAL A 110 -0.23 6.57 3.13
C VAL A 110 0.14 5.47 4.12
N SER A 111 -0.67 5.29 5.17
CA SER A 111 -0.42 4.29 6.22
C SER A 111 -0.46 2.86 5.66
N SER A 112 -1.44 2.55 4.81
CA SER A 112 -1.56 1.25 4.15
C SER A 112 -0.45 1.00 3.13
N SER A 113 0.08 2.04 2.49
CA SER A 113 1.15 1.92 1.49
C SER A 113 2.55 1.97 2.10
N ARG A 114 2.68 2.11 3.43
CA ARG A 114 3.94 2.19 4.17
C ARG A 114 4.94 1.12 3.75
N GLU A 115 4.54 -0.13 3.85
CA GLU A 115 5.48 -1.24 3.65
C GLU A 115 5.82 -1.40 2.17
N ALA A 116 4.85 -1.15 1.28
CA ALA A 116 5.09 -1.16 -0.15
C ALA A 116 6.08 -0.08 -0.60
N ILE A 117 5.94 1.15 -0.08
CA ILE A 117 6.89 2.25 -0.34
C ILE A 117 8.26 1.91 0.22
N TRP A 118 8.32 1.35 1.42
CA TRP A 118 9.56 0.94 2.04
C TRP A 118 10.31 -0.10 1.19
N GLU A 119 9.62 -1.14 0.72
CA GLU A 119 10.22 -2.16 -0.15
C GLU A 119 10.78 -1.56 -1.44
N VAL A 120 10.07 -0.60 -2.04
CA VAL A 120 10.53 0.14 -3.23
C VAL A 120 11.79 0.96 -2.92
N LEU A 121 11.84 1.59 -1.74
CA LEU A 121 12.98 2.42 -1.31
C LEU A 121 14.22 1.60 -1.00
N THR A 122 14.07 0.43 -0.38
CA THR A 122 15.19 -0.46 -0.02
C THR A 122 15.68 -1.31 -1.19
N ASP A 123 14.91 -1.43 -2.26
CA ASP A 123 15.31 -2.16 -3.45
C ASP A 123 15.96 -1.20 -4.46
N PRO A 124 17.26 -1.36 -4.79
CA PRO A 124 17.97 -0.45 -5.68
C PRO A 124 17.37 -0.42 -7.08
N GLN A 125 16.82 -1.54 -7.56
CA GLN A 125 16.28 -1.66 -8.91
C GLN A 125 14.92 -0.95 -9.00
N LYS A 126 14.07 -1.09 -7.97
CA LYS A 126 12.81 -0.35 -7.87
C LYS A 126 13.02 1.14 -7.59
N PHE A 127 14.01 1.48 -6.76
CA PHE A 127 14.41 2.86 -6.48
C PHE A 127 14.91 3.58 -7.74
N ALA A 128 15.67 2.88 -8.59
CA ALA A 128 16.04 3.35 -9.92
C ALA A 128 14.81 3.58 -10.81
N ALA A 129 13.86 2.64 -10.82
CA ALA A 129 12.67 2.68 -11.67
C ALA A 129 11.73 3.87 -11.40
N ILE A 130 11.71 4.41 -10.17
CA ILE A 130 10.91 5.61 -9.83
C ILE A 130 11.58 6.94 -10.27
N GLY A 131 12.75 6.86 -10.91
CA GLY A 131 13.44 8.01 -11.51
C GLY A 131 14.47 8.68 -10.61
N TYR A 132 14.95 7.99 -9.57
CA TYR A 132 16.09 8.42 -8.74
C TYR A 132 17.42 7.77 -9.17
N SER A 133 17.45 7.14 -10.36
CA SER A 133 18.69 6.73 -11.03
C SER A 133 19.59 7.92 -11.30
N THR A 134 20.90 7.63 -11.25
CA THR A 134 22.00 8.58 -11.22
C THR A 134 21.95 9.72 -12.22
#